data_AF-A0A7S3T5J5-F1
#
_entry.id   AF-A0A7S3T5J5-F1
#
_cell.length_a   1.000
_cell.length_b   1.000
_cell.length_c   1.000
_cell.angle_alpha   90.00
_cell.angle_beta   90.00
_cell.angle_gamma   90.00
#
_symmetry.space_group_name_H-M   'P 1'
#
loop_
_entity.id
_entity.type
_entity.pdbx_description
1 polymer ?
#
loop_
_entity_poly.entity_id
_entity_poly.type
_entity_poly.pdbx_seq_one_letter_code
_entity_poly.pdbx_strand_id
1 'polypeptide(L)'
;FILEAGGRGLEPAPEMDVVTCLKWLHVFHWHRILGLYFMGPSGGMLDMRPYDDVSGSHQIQVQPGTWVFLRTDMLSHTFVPKGQCFVLGCFYFENRNSAEFRRKEAGFS
;
A
#
# COMPACT_ATOMS: atom_id res chain seq x y z
N PHE A 1 14.59 5.16 0.22
CA PHE A 1 14.17 4.52 -1.03
C PHE A 1 12.94 5.25 -1.52
N ILE A 2 13.09 6.11 -2.52
CA ILE A 2 11.96 6.82 -3.14
C ILE A 2 11.38 5.85 -4.17
N LEU A 3 10.14 5.41 -3.97
CA LEU A 3 9.38 4.70 -5.01
C LEU A 3 8.87 5.77 -5.98
N GLU A 4 9.67 6.07 -7.01
CA GLU A 4 9.20 6.81 -8.18
C GLU A 4 8.09 5.98 -8.84
N ALA A 5 6.83 6.36 -8.60
CA ALA A 5 5.70 5.77 -9.28
C ALA A 5 5.78 6.13 -10.77
N GLY A 6 6.21 5.17 -11.60
CA GLY A 6 5.94 5.12 -13.03
C GLY A 6 6.27 6.41 -13.80
N GLY A 7 7.56 6.73 -13.93
CA GLY A 7 8.00 7.57 -15.03
C GLY A 7 7.57 6.93 -16.35
N ARG A 8 6.66 7.58 -17.09
CA ARG A 8 6.33 7.22 -18.48
C ARG A 8 7.56 7.48 -19.37
N GLY A 9 8.56 6.60 -19.27
CA GLY A 9 9.60 6.49 -20.28
C GLY A 9 8.98 5.87 -21.54
N LEU A 10 9.24 6.46 -22.69
CA LEU A 10 8.93 5.92 -24.02
C LEU A 10 9.75 4.65 -24.35
N GLU A 11 10.60 4.21 -23.44
CA GLU A 11 11.38 3.00 -23.56
C GLU A 11 10.48 1.77 -23.38
N PRO A 12 10.56 0.77 -24.27
CA PRO A 12 9.85 -0.48 -24.07
C PRO A 12 10.25 -1.05 -22.71
N ALA A 13 9.26 -1.31 -21.86
CA ALA A 13 9.52 -1.89 -20.54
C ALA A 13 10.38 -3.16 -20.75
N PRO A 14 11.52 -3.29 -20.05
CA PRO A 14 12.38 -4.45 -20.21
C PRO A 14 11.57 -5.71 -19.96
N GLU A 15 11.71 -6.71 -20.84
CA GLU A 15 11.01 -7.99 -20.68
C GLU A 15 11.38 -8.58 -19.31
N MET A 16 10.39 -8.63 -18.43
CA MET A 16 10.57 -9.17 -17.08
C MET A 16 10.43 -10.69 -17.13
N ASP A 17 11.51 -11.38 -16.79
CA ASP A 17 11.46 -12.82 -16.52
C ASP A 17 10.58 -13.13 -15.30
N VAL A 18 9.91 -14.28 -15.32
CA VAL A 18 8.98 -14.76 -14.28
C VAL A 18 9.66 -14.80 -12.92
N VAL A 19 10.95 -15.17 -12.85
CA VAL A 19 11.70 -15.20 -11.59
C VAL A 19 11.85 -13.80 -10.99
N THR A 20 12.05 -12.80 -11.84
CA THR A 20 12.16 -11.40 -11.41
C THR A 20 10.80 -10.88 -10.93
N CYS A 21 9.72 -11.19 -11.66
CA CYS A 21 8.35 -10.90 -11.22
C CYS A 21 8.06 -11.50 -9.84
N LEU A 22 8.38 -12.78 -9.62
CA LEU A 22 8.13 -13.46 -8.35
C LEU A 22 8.95 -12.87 -7.18
N LYS A 23 10.18 -12.42 -7.43
CA LYS A 23 10.99 -11.73 -6.40
C LYS A 23 10.34 -10.43 -5.95
N TRP A 24 9.90 -9.59 -6.89
CA TRP A 24 9.19 -8.35 -6.57
C TRP A 24 7.83 -8.62 -5.93
N LEU A 25 7.10 -9.61 -6.44
CA LEU A 25 5.83 -10.04 -5.86
C LEU A 25 6.01 -10.46 -4.41
N HIS A 26 7.08 -11.19 -4.06
CA HIS A 26 7.36 -11.59 -2.69
C HIS A 26 7.60 -10.37 -1.78
N VAL A 27 8.37 -9.39 -2.25
CA VAL A 27 8.61 -8.14 -1.51
C VAL A 27 7.28 -7.41 -1.28
N PHE A 28 6.44 -7.26 -2.30
CA PHE A 28 5.15 -6.59 -2.18
C PHE A 28 4.12 -7.38 -1.35
N HIS A 29 4.18 -8.71 -1.36
CA HIS A 29 3.29 -9.59 -0.60
C HIS A 29 3.39 -9.40 0.91
N TRP A 30 4.52 -8.89 1.43
CA TRP A 30 4.68 -8.65 2.87
C TRP A 30 4.11 -7.30 3.34
N HIS A 31 3.80 -6.39 2.42
CA HIS A 31 3.23 -5.10 2.76
C HIS A 31 1.75 -5.27 3.05
N ARG A 32 1.39 -5.34 4.35
CA ARG A 32 -0.01 -5.54 4.75
C ARG A 32 -0.74 -4.24 5.04
N ILE A 33 -0.05 -3.24 5.60
CA ILE A 33 -0.68 -1.98 5.98
C ILE A 33 0.12 -0.83 5.36
N LEU A 34 -0.58 0.07 4.68
CA LEU A 34 -0.07 1.36 4.24
C LEU A 34 -0.58 2.44 5.20
N GLY A 35 0.35 3.18 5.80
CA GLY A 35 0.09 4.41 6.54
C GLY A 35 0.34 5.61 5.63
N LEU A 36 -0.66 6.49 5.52
CA LEU A 36 -0.59 7.75 4.80
C LEU A 36 -0.83 8.90 5.78
N TYR A 37 0.10 9.85 5.81
CA TYR A 37 -0.06 11.09 6.56
C TYR A 37 -0.12 12.28 5.61
N PHE A 38 -1.25 12.98 5.62
CA PHE A 38 -1.50 14.13 4.77
C PHE A 38 -0.97 15.40 5.44
N MET A 39 0.08 16.00 4.89
CA MET A 39 0.74 17.17 5.48
C MET A 39 0.16 18.51 5.01
N GLY A 40 -0.64 18.53 3.95
CA GLY A 40 -1.24 19.76 3.39
C GLY A 40 -0.34 20.46 2.38
N PRO A 41 -0.55 21.76 2.06
CA PRO A 41 -1.51 22.70 2.67
C PRO A 41 -2.98 22.43 2.31
N SER A 42 -3.25 21.74 1.22
CA SER A 42 -4.61 21.36 0.81
C SER A 42 -4.91 19.90 1.14
N GLY A 43 -6.20 19.60 1.32
CA GLY A 43 -6.71 18.24 1.45
C GLY A 43 -7.06 17.61 0.10
N GLY A 44 -7.87 16.55 0.14
CA GLY A 44 -8.34 15.88 -1.06
C GLY A 44 -9.39 14.83 -0.77
N MET A 45 -9.66 14.02 -1.77
CA MET A 45 -10.55 12.86 -1.64
C MET A 45 -9.73 11.59 -1.87
N LEU A 46 -9.76 10.71 -0.88
CA LEU A 46 -9.19 9.38 -1.00
C LEU A 46 -10.34 8.40 -1.29
N ASP A 47 -10.31 7.81 -2.47
CA ASP A 47 -11.20 6.72 -2.85
C ASP A 47 -10.52 5.38 -2.57
N MET A 48 -11.25 4.46 -1.93
CA MET A 48 -10.79 3.14 -1.58
C MET A 48 -11.79 2.12 -2.07
N ARG A 49 -11.34 1.12 -2.82
CA ARG A 49 -12.22 0.09 -3.38
C ARG A 49 -11.65 -1.30 -3.08
N PRO A 50 -12.44 -2.19 -2.43
CA PRO A 50 -12.07 -3.59 -2.29
C PRO A 50 -11.80 -4.27 -3.63
N TYR A 51 -10.92 -5.26 -3.62
CA TYR A 51 -10.66 -6.07 -4.81
C TYR A 51 -11.76 -7.08 -5.13
N ASP A 52 -12.81 -7.16 -4.30
CA ASP A 52 -13.97 -7.99 -4.59
C ASP A 52 -14.97 -7.27 -5.52
N ASP A 53 -15.83 -8.05 -6.17
CA ASP A 53 -16.79 -7.54 -7.16
C ASP A 53 -18.10 -7.04 -6.55
N VAL A 54 -18.29 -7.23 -5.25
CA VAL A 54 -19.59 -7.05 -4.57
C VAL A 54 -19.62 -5.75 -3.77
N SER A 55 -18.47 -5.32 -3.27
CA SER A 55 -18.31 -4.16 -2.42
C SER A 55 -18.11 -2.90 -3.26
N GLY A 56 -18.86 -1.86 -2.91
CA GLY A 56 -18.72 -0.54 -3.53
C GLY A 56 -17.42 0.15 -3.13
N SER A 57 -17.10 1.25 -3.84
CA SER A 57 -16.02 2.13 -3.43
C SER A 57 -16.43 3.00 -2.24
N HIS A 58 -15.45 3.37 -1.43
CA HIS A 58 -15.63 4.19 -0.24
C HIS A 58 -14.71 5.40 -0.31
N GLN A 59 -15.32 6.58 -0.26
CA GLN A 59 -14.62 7.84 -0.40
C GLN A 59 -14.55 8.55 0.95
N ILE A 60 -13.35 8.99 1.32
CA ILE A 60 -13.12 9.80 2.51
C ILE A 60 -12.50 11.14 2.10
N GLN A 61 -12.97 12.21 2.73
CA GLN A 61 -12.34 13.52 2.60
C GLN A 61 -11.19 13.60 3.62
N VAL A 62 -9.98 13.83 3.12
CA VAL A 62 -8.77 13.96 3.95
C VAL A 62 -8.36 15.43 4.03
N GLN A 63 -7.85 15.82 5.20
CA GLN A 63 -7.37 17.18 5.49
C GLN A 63 -5.92 17.12 6.00
N PRO A 64 -5.17 18.24 5.98
CA PRO A 64 -3.86 18.31 6.61
C PRO A 64 -3.94 17.85 8.08
N GLY A 65 -3.02 16.97 8.48
CA GLY A 65 -3.00 16.30 9.78
C GLY A 65 -3.74 14.96 9.83
N THR A 66 -4.40 14.53 8.74
CA THR A 66 -5.11 13.25 8.71
C THR A 66 -4.12 12.09 8.56
N TRP A 67 -4.26 11.08 9.41
CA TRP A 67 -3.65 9.77 9.23
C TRP A 67 -4.68 8.79 8.66
N VAL A 68 -4.29 8.06 7.63
CA VAL A 68 -5.07 6.96 7.07
C VAL A 68 -4.25 5.69 7.12
N PHE A 69 -4.82 4.64 7.68
CA PHE A 69 -4.25 3.29 7.66
C PHE A 69 -5.18 2.40 6.85
N LEU A 70 -4.63 1.77 5.81
CA LEU A 70 -5.40 0.86 4.95
C LEU A 70 -4.62 -0.40 4.64
N ARG A 71 -5.36 -1.47 4.31
CA ARG A 71 -4.79 -2.75 3.90
C ARG A 71 -4.60 -2.79 2.39
N THR A 72 -3.34 -2.76 1.95
CA THR A 72 -2.99 -2.72 0.52
C THR A 72 -3.24 -4.03 -0.20
N ASP A 73 -3.36 -5.13 0.53
CA ASP A 73 -3.70 -6.45 -0.02
C ASP A 73 -5.20 -6.62 -0.27
N MET A 74 -6.05 -5.78 0.35
CA MET A 74 -7.51 -5.88 0.24
C MET A 74 -8.15 -4.71 -0.49
N LEU A 75 -7.52 -3.54 -0.46
CA LEU A 75 -8.07 -2.29 -0.98
C LEU A 75 -7.15 -1.69 -2.04
N SER A 76 -7.71 -1.47 -3.23
CA SER A 76 -7.18 -0.46 -4.14
C SER A 76 -7.49 0.93 -3.59
N HIS A 77 -6.61 1.90 -3.83
CA HIS A 77 -6.82 3.27 -3.37
C HIS A 77 -6.36 4.27 -4.42
N THR A 78 -7.04 5.41 -4.51
CA THR A 78 -6.70 6.51 -5.41
C THR A 78 -6.95 7.82 -4.69
N PHE A 79 -5.94 8.68 -4.66
CA PHE A 79 -6.03 10.00 -4.03
C PHE A 79 -6.14 11.09 -5.08
N VAL A 80 -7.17 11.93 -4.96
CA VAL A 80 -7.38 13.12 -5.79
C VAL A 80 -7.19 14.37 -4.94
N PRO A 81 -6.05 15.08 -5.08
CA PRO A 81 -5.81 16.30 -4.32
C PRO A 81 -6.68 17.45 -4.84
N LYS A 82 -7.17 18.32 -3.93
CA LYS A 82 -7.88 19.55 -4.31
C LYS A 82 -6.94 20.72 -4.65
N GLY A 83 -5.63 20.55 -4.43
CA GLY A 83 -4.60 21.56 -4.65
C GLY A 83 -3.22 20.99 -4.31
N GLN A 84 -2.24 21.85 -3.98
CA GLN A 84 -0.93 21.35 -3.53
C GLN A 84 -1.08 20.56 -2.22
N CYS A 85 -0.60 19.32 -2.25
CA CYS A 85 -0.69 18.40 -1.12
C CYS A 85 0.58 17.55 -1.05
N PHE A 86 1.18 17.48 0.13
CA PHE A 86 2.27 16.57 0.44
C PHE A 86 1.75 15.42 1.29
N VAL A 87 2.13 14.19 0.92
CA VAL A 87 1.72 12.98 1.64
C VAL A 87 2.95 12.16 1.99
N LEU A 88 3.08 11.80 3.26
CA LEU A 88 4.09 10.86 3.74
C LEU A 88 3.48 9.46 3.78
N GLY A 89 4.07 8.54 3.00
CA GLY A 89 3.67 7.14 2.98
C GLY A 89 4.69 6.24 3.69
N CYS A 90 4.22 5.30 4.49
CA CYS A 90 5.04 4.23 5.03
C CYS A 90 4.28 2.90 5.00
N PHE A 91 5.02 1.80 4.86
CA PHE A 91 4.43 0.47 4.90
C PHE A 91 4.84 -0.27 6.16
N TYR A 92 3.88 -0.99 6.74
CA TYR A 92 4.09 -1.88 7.85
C TYR A 92 4.02 -3.32 7.35
N PHE A 93 5.08 -4.06 7.67
CA PHE A 93 5.26 -5.45 7.28
C PHE A 93 4.74 -6.39 8.37
N GLU A 94 4.13 -7.50 7.94
CA GLU A 94 3.80 -8.56 8.89
C GLU A 94 5.07 -9.32 9.30
N ASN A 95 5.34 -9.36 10.61
CA ASN A 95 6.45 -10.14 11.13
C ASN A 95 6.07 -11.63 11.21
N ARG A 96 6.50 -12.41 10.22
CA ARG A 96 6.27 -13.86 10.16
C ARG A 96 6.94 -14.67 11.28
N ASN A 97 7.93 -14.13 11.98
CA ASN A 97 8.58 -14.85 13.10
C ASN A 97 7.66 -15.02 14.31
N SER A 98 6.60 -14.20 14.44
CA SER A 98 5.65 -14.29 15.55
C SER A 98 4.73 -15.53 15.46
N ALA A 99 4.45 -16.03 14.25
CA ALA A 99 3.66 -17.25 14.06
C ALA A 99 4.47 -18.51 14.41
N GLU A 100 5.77 -18.53 14.11
CA GLU A 100 6.68 -19.59 14.56
C GLU A 100 6.90 -19.54 16.09
N PHE A 101 6.96 -18.34 16.67
CA PHE A 101 7.04 -18.17 18.13
C PHE A 101 5.80 -18.74 18.83
N ARG A 102 4.60 -18.46 18.31
CA ARG A 102 3.34 -19.03 18.83
C ARG A 102 3.23 -20.55 18.63
N ARG A 103 3.78 -21.10 17.53
CA ARG A 103 3.86 -22.57 17.33
C ARG A 103 4.80 -23.25 18.31
N LYS A 104 5.93 -22.61 18.63
CA LYS A 104 6.87 -23.10 19.67
C LYS A 104 6.28 -23.01 21.08
N GLU A 105 5.51 -21.97 21.38
CA GLU A 105 4.78 -21.85 22.66
C GLU A 105 3.60 -22.84 22.77
N ALA A 106 3.01 -23.26 21.65
CA ALA A 106 1.92 -24.24 21.62
C ALA A 106 2.37 -25.71 21.69
N GLY A 107 3.66 -25.99 21.87
CA GLY A 107 4.14 -27.30 22.33
C GLY A 107 3.91 -28.50 21.40
N PHE A 108 3.82 -28.30 20.08
CA PHE A 108 3.87 -29.43 19.13
C PHE A 108 5.22 -29.43 18.43
N SER A 109 6.07 -30.39 18.85
CA SER A 109 7.30 -30.79 18.14
C SER A 109 6.98 -31.79 17.04
#